data_AF-A0A2B7YKZ0-F1
#
_entry.id   AF-A0A2B7YKZ0-F1
#
_cell.length_a   1.000
_cell.length_b   1.000
_cell.length_c   1.000
_cell.angle_alpha   90.00
_cell.angle_beta   90.00
_cell.angle_gamma   90.00
#
_symmetry.space_group_name_H-M   'P 1'
#
loop_
_entity.id
_entity.type
_entity.pdbx_description
1 polymer ?
#
loop_
_entity_poly.entity_id
_entity_poly.type
_entity_poly.pdbx_seq_one_letter_code
_entity_poly.pdbx_strand_id
1 'polypeptide(L)'
;MEYRAITAENFYLIEMRNTCKFILENKIEEDLKKLLKINNILETVSESNFSKKFNTINKRLKCLTDNLKEQIVDTDLASAKFINLYSILCNERFILEFLEEVVKEKYDNFDYSIKESDFSNYMETKSEQSKVIQNWTAEGKRRMLIKVKNFLTEGGYLEKNKDGYKILKPIVDLAVIDEIKENGNKKILKIMFY
;
A
#
# COMPACT_ATOMS: atom_id res chain seq x y z
N MET A 1 -6.35 13.20 2.02
CA MET A 1 -6.06 12.48 0.76
C MET A 1 -7.26 12.57 -0.15
N GLU A 2 -7.06 12.71 -1.46
CA GLU A 2 -8.14 12.70 -2.46
C GLU A 2 -8.37 11.27 -2.99
N TYR A 3 -9.54 11.01 -3.57
CA TYR A 3 -9.78 9.75 -4.25
C TYR A 3 -9.14 9.74 -5.64
N ARG A 4 -8.40 8.67 -5.94
CA ARG A 4 -7.78 8.44 -7.24
C ARG A 4 -7.86 6.96 -7.63
N ALA A 5 -8.04 6.69 -8.92
CA ALA A 5 -8.00 5.33 -9.43
C ALA A 5 -6.54 4.94 -9.75
N ILE A 6 -6.02 3.94 -9.03
CA ILE A 6 -4.63 3.48 -9.18
C ILE A 6 -4.53 2.13 -9.89
N THR A 7 -5.37 1.94 -10.90
CA THR A 7 -5.54 0.64 -11.58
C THR A 7 -4.28 0.10 -12.25
N ALA A 8 -3.25 0.93 -12.45
CA ALA A 8 -1.95 0.56 -13.02
C ALA A 8 -0.81 0.46 -11.99
N GLU A 9 -1.04 0.81 -10.72
CA GLU A 9 -0.02 0.71 -9.68
C GLU A 9 -0.01 -0.69 -9.06
N ASN A 10 1.16 -1.21 -8.68
CA ASN A 10 1.31 -2.50 -8.02
C ASN A 10 1.97 -2.33 -6.65
N PHE A 11 2.14 -3.44 -5.92
CA PHE A 11 2.64 -3.40 -4.55
C PHE A 11 4.10 -2.95 -4.50
N TYR A 12 4.92 -3.38 -5.47
CA TYR A 12 6.30 -2.91 -5.68
C TYR A 12 7.24 -3.02 -4.48
N LEU A 13 7.12 -4.08 -3.66
CA LEU A 13 7.97 -4.25 -2.48
C LEU A 13 9.45 -4.34 -2.84
N ILE A 14 9.79 -5.12 -3.87
CA ILE A 14 11.18 -5.31 -4.30
C ILE A 14 11.76 -3.98 -4.77
N GLU A 15 11.01 -3.24 -5.59
CA GLU A 15 11.48 -1.96 -6.11
C GLU A 15 11.58 -0.89 -5.02
N MET A 16 10.67 -0.89 -4.04
CA MET A 16 10.77 -0.03 -2.86
C MET A 16 12.02 -0.36 -2.04
N ARG A 17 12.29 -1.65 -1.77
CA ARG A 17 13.50 -2.10 -1.05
C ARG A 17 14.77 -1.73 -1.78
N ASN A 18 14.87 -2.04 -3.07
CA ASN A 18 16.02 -1.72 -3.89
C ASN A 18 16.27 -0.21 -3.94
N THR A 19 15.21 0.59 -4.02
CA THR A 19 15.32 2.05 -4.01
C THR A 19 15.81 2.58 -2.65
N CYS A 20 15.28 2.07 -1.53
CA CYS A 20 15.74 2.47 -0.20
C CYS A 20 17.21 2.09 0.02
N LYS A 21 17.57 0.84 -0.33
CA LYS A 21 18.96 0.37 -0.29
C LYS A 21 19.89 1.28 -1.09
N PHE A 22 19.50 1.62 -2.32
CA PHE A 22 20.27 2.52 -3.18
C PHE A 22 20.44 3.92 -2.57
N ILE A 23 19.39 4.48 -1.95
CA ILE A 23 19.45 5.78 -1.26
C ILE A 23 20.43 5.73 -0.08
N LEU A 24 20.37 4.69 0.74
CA LEU A 24 21.21 4.54 1.93
C LEU A 24 22.70 4.39 1.58
N GLU A 25 23.01 3.63 0.53
CA GLU A 25 24.38 3.40 0.07
C GLU A 25 25.02 4.64 -0.57
N ASN A 26 24.22 5.52 -1.19
CA ASN A 26 24.73 6.61 -2.03
C ASN A 26 24.51 8.02 -1.45
N LYS A 27 23.86 8.16 -0.28
CA LYS A 27 23.56 9.45 0.39
C LYS A 27 23.16 10.54 -0.60
N ILE A 28 22.09 10.27 -1.36
CA ILE A 28 21.78 10.99 -2.60
C ILE A 28 21.41 12.46 -2.33
N GLU A 29 22.25 13.38 -2.83
CA GLU A 29 21.99 14.83 -2.90
C GLU A 29 21.54 15.27 -4.32
N GLU A 30 21.54 14.36 -5.29
CA GLU A 30 21.27 14.60 -6.72
C GLU A 30 19.86 14.12 -7.18
N ASP A 31 19.58 14.22 -8.49
CA ASP A 31 18.33 13.73 -9.11
C ASP A 31 18.20 12.20 -9.03
N LEU A 32 17.48 11.75 -8.00
CA LEU A 32 17.13 10.35 -7.76
C LEU A 32 16.55 9.66 -9.00
N LYS A 33 15.71 10.34 -9.79
CA LYS A 33 15.09 9.71 -10.97
C LYS A 33 16.15 9.29 -11.99
N LYS A 34 17.10 10.18 -12.25
CA LYS A 34 18.20 9.93 -13.18
C LYS A 34 19.09 8.80 -12.68
N LEU A 35 19.43 8.80 -11.39
CA LEU A 35 20.28 7.77 -10.78
C LEU A 35 19.65 6.38 -10.80
N LEU A 36 18.37 6.27 -10.44
CA LEU A 36 17.66 4.98 -10.48
C LEU A 36 17.55 4.43 -11.91
N LYS A 37 17.46 5.32 -12.91
CA LYS A 37 17.41 4.94 -14.31
C LYS A 37 18.75 4.41 -14.82
N ILE A 38 19.84 5.13 -14.58
CA ILE A 38 21.19 4.75 -15.03
C ILE A 38 21.60 3.41 -14.42
N ASN A 39 21.26 3.20 -13.15
CA ASN A 39 21.58 1.96 -12.43
C ASN A 39 20.53 0.85 -12.59
N ASN A 40 19.50 1.06 -13.42
CA ASN A 40 18.40 0.10 -13.68
C ASN A 40 17.73 -0.48 -12.40
N ILE A 41 17.64 0.32 -11.34
CA ILE A 41 17.20 -0.15 -10.00
C ILE A 41 15.74 -0.65 -9.99
N LEU A 42 14.91 -0.09 -10.87
CA LEU A 42 13.49 -0.42 -10.96
C LEU A 42 13.17 -1.55 -11.96
N GLU A 43 14.20 -2.10 -12.62
CA GLU A 43 14.12 -3.23 -13.56
C GLU A 43 13.01 -3.07 -14.61
N THR A 44 13.03 -1.98 -15.36
CA THR A 44 12.02 -1.70 -16.39
C THR A 44 12.65 -1.58 -17.77
N VAL A 45 12.06 -2.26 -18.76
CA VAL A 45 12.54 -2.22 -20.16
C VAL A 45 12.19 -0.90 -20.86
N SER A 46 11.01 -0.33 -20.60
CA SER A 46 10.53 0.87 -21.31
C SER A 46 10.54 2.13 -20.44
N GLU A 47 10.83 3.27 -21.07
CA GLU A 47 10.86 4.58 -20.42
C GLU A 47 9.52 4.97 -19.78
N SER A 48 8.43 4.64 -20.47
CA SER A 48 7.07 4.91 -19.99
C SER A 48 6.79 4.14 -18.70
N ASN A 49 7.18 2.86 -18.64
CA ASN A 49 7.00 2.04 -17.46
C ASN A 49 7.91 2.51 -16.33
N PHE A 50 9.19 2.83 -16.62
CA PHE A 50 10.12 3.42 -15.66
C PHE A 50 9.51 4.67 -15.02
N SER A 51 9.05 5.63 -15.81
CA SER A 51 8.51 6.88 -15.30
C SER A 51 7.25 6.68 -14.45
N LYS A 52 6.34 5.79 -14.85
CA LYS A 52 5.14 5.45 -14.06
C LYS A 52 5.50 4.81 -12.72
N LYS A 53 6.39 3.81 -12.75
CA LYS A 53 6.87 3.10 -11.57
C LYS A 53 7.61 4.06 -10.63
N PHE A 54 8.56 4.83 -11.14
CA PHE A 54 9.29 5.85 -10.37
C PHE A 54 8.35 6.84 -9.69
N ASN A 55 7.37 7.39 -10.41
CA ASN A 55 6.43 8.35 -9.81
C ASN A 55 5.64 7.74 -8.64
N THR A 56 5.32 6.44 -8.73
CA THR A 56 4.63 5.71 -7.67
C THR A 56 5.54 5.49 -6.46
N ILE A 57 6.75 4.97 -6.71
CA ILE A 57 7.79 4.72 -5.69
C ILE A 57 8.15 6.02 -4.97
N ASN A 58 8.41 7.09 -5.70
CA ASN A 58 8.79 8.38 -5.13
C ASN A 58 7.70 8.99 -4.24
N LYS A 59 6.41 8.79 -4.57
CA LYS A 59 5.31 9.22 -3.68
C LYS A 59 5.30 8.43 -2.37
N ARG A 60 5.47 7.11 -2.45
CA ARG A 60 5.50 6.22 -1.28
C ARG A 60 6.72 6.46 -0.39
N LEU A 61 7.89 6.68 -0.98
CA LEU A 61 9.13 7.00 -0.25
C LEU A 61 9.00 8.25 0.62
N LYS A 62 8.27 9.27 0.16
CA LYS A 62 8.04 10.51 0.93
C LYS A 62 7.22 10.29 2.20
N CYS A 63 6.56 9.16 2.35
CA CYS A 63 5.82 8.79 3.55
C CYS A 63 6.66 7.98 4.55
N LEU A 64 7.88 7.57 4.16
CA LEU A 64 8.81 6.84 5.02
C LEU A 64 9.80 7.80 5.63
N THR A 65 10.00 7.68 6.95
CA THR A 65 11.12 8.30 7.66
C THR A 65 12.43 7.65 7.21
N ASP A 66 13.57 8.25 7.54
CA ASP A 66 14.86 7.66 7.19
C ASP A 66 15.06 6.30 7.89
N ASN A 67 14.64 6.18 9.15
CA ASN A 67 14.64 4.91 9.87
C ASN A 67 13.73 3.86 9.20
N LEU A 68 12.54 4.23 8.70
CA LEU A 68 11.69 3.29 7.95
C LEU A 68 12.32 2.84 6.62
N LYS A 69 13.14 3.67 5.98
CA LYS A 69 13.90 3.30 4.76
C LYS A 69 15.02 2.32 5.10
N GLU A 70 15.63 2.41 6.27
CA GLU A 70 16.58 1.41 6.78
C GLU A 70 15.85 0.10 7.11
N GLN A 71 14.80 0.19 7.93
CA GLN A 71 14.03 -0.96 8.39
C GLN A 71 13.44 -1.78 7.23
N ILE A 72 12.89 -1.18 6.19
CA ILE A 72 12.33 -1.95 5.06
C ILE A 72 13.37 -2.82 4.34
N VAL A 73 14.64 -2.42 4.37
CA VAL A 73 15.77 -3.16 3.76
C VAL A 73 16.19 -4.33 4.65
N ASP A 74 16.29 -4.11 5.97
CA ASP A 74 16.96 -5.06 6.88
C ASP A 74 16.00 -5.95 7.68
N THR A 75 14.72 -5.59 7.79
CA THR A 75 13.73 -6.37 8.52
C THR A 75 13.26 -7.62 7.75
N ASP A 76 12.60 -8.53 8.46
CA ASP A 76 11.95 -9.70 7.88
C ASP A 76 10.89 -9.35 6.81
N LEU A 77 10.48 -10.34 6.02
CA LEU A 77 9.56 -10.12 4.91
C LEU A 77 8.19 -9.59 5.35
N ALA A 78 7.65 -10.03 6.49
CA ALA A 78 6.34 -9.59 6.96
C ALA A 78 6.38 -8.12 7.38
N SER A 79 7.40 -7.71 8.14
CA SER A 79 7.58 -6.32 8.53
C SER A 79 7.84 -5.40 7.33
N ALA A 80 8.60 -5.85 6.32
CA ALA A 80 8.80 -5.03 5.12
C ALA A 80 7.55 -4.90 4.25
N LYS A 81 6.74 -5.96 4.15
CA LYS A 81 5.40 -5.89 3.55
C LYS A 81 4.51 -4.89 4.29
N PHE A 82 4.58 -4.88 5.62
CA PHE A 82 3.86 -3.92 6.44
C PHE A 82 4.29 -2.48 6.17
N ILE A 83 5.60 -2.19 6.18
CA ILE A 83 6.12 -0.83 5.87
C ILE A 83 5.69 -0.39 4.47
N ASN A 84 5.77 -1.29 3.49
CA ASN A 84 5.37 -0.99 2.13
C ASN A 84 3.86 -0.72 2.04
N LEU A 85 3.00 -1.54 2.66
CA LEU A 85 1.57 -1.29 2.71
C LEU A 85 1.24 0.02 3.45
N TYR A 86 1.92 0.31 4.57
CA TYR A 86 1.80 1.59 5.28
C TYR A 86 2.05 2.78 4.33
N SER A 87 3.11 2.72 3.52
CA SER A 87 3.40 3.76 2.52
C SER A 87 2.30 3.91 1.46
N ILE A 88 1.64 2.82 1.07
CA ILE A 88 0.49 2.82 0.16
C ILE A 88 -0.69 3.51 0.85
N LEU A 89 -1.01 3.12 2.07
CA LEU A 89 -2.14 3.66 2.84
C LEU A 89 -1.98 5.16 3.15
N CYS A 90 -0.74 5.65 3.27
CA CYS A 90 -0.42 7.07 3.38
C CYS A 90 -0.77 7.90 2.14
N ASN A 91 -0.93 7.25 0.97
CA ASN A 91 -1.24 7.89 -0.30
C ASN A 91 -2.65 7.54 -0.82
N GLU A 92 -3.20 6.39 -0.43
CA GLU A 92 -4.38 5.81 -1.04
C GLU A 92 -5.59 5.76 -0.12
N ARG A 93 -6.35 6.86 -0.13
CA ARG A 93 -7.58 7.01 0.66
C ARG A 93 -8.55 5.84 0.51
N PHE A 94 -8.82 5.41 -0.73
CA PHE A 94 -9.81 4.37 -1.00
C PHE A 94 -9.42 3.01 -0.38
N ILE A 95 -8.13 2.73 -0.23
CA ILE A 95 -7.66 1.48 0.37
C ILE A 95 -7.64 1.61 1.89
N LEU A 96 -7.23 2.78 2.41
CA LEU A 96 -7.25 3.08 3.84
C LEU A 96 -8.67 2.97 4.41
N GLU A 97 -9.65 3.58 3.75
CA GLU A 97 -11.05 3.53 4.19
C GLU A 97 -11.65 2.13 4.10
N PHE A 98 -11.14 1.25 3.23
CA PHE A 98 -11.57 -0.16 3.24
C PHE A 98 -11.17 -0.86 4.53
N LEU A 99 -9.96 -0.58 5.05
CA LEU A 99 -9.54 -1.10 6.35
C LEU A 99 -10.39 -0.53 7.50
N GLU A 100 -10.74 0.76 7.42
CA GLU A 100 -11.47 1.46 8.48
C GLU A 100 -12.96 1.15 8.52
N GLU A 101 -13.59 0.93 7.37
CA GLU A 101 -15.04 0.75 7.26
C GLU A 101 -15.41 -0.72 7.17
N VAL A 102 -14.67 -1.51 6.39
CA VAL A 102 -15.00 -2.92 6.17
C VAL A 102 -14.26 -3.81 7.15
N VAL A 103 -12.92 -3.74 7.18
CA VAL A 103 -12.12 -4.65 8.02
C VAL A 103 -12.37 -4.41 9.51
N LYS A 104 -12.48 -3.15 9.93
CA LYS A 104 -12.83 -2.82 11.31
C LYS A 104 -14.20 -3.37 11.72
N GLU A 105 -15.24 -3.17 10.91
CA GLU A 105 -16.59 -3.68 11.20
C GLU A 105 -16.59 -5.21 11.35
N LYS A 106 -15.82 -5.90 10.50
CA LYS A 106 -15.60 -7.34 10.58
C LYS A 106 -14.97 -7.76 11.91
N TYR A 107 -13.93 -7.05 12.37
CA TYR A 107 -13.33 -7.26 13.69
C TYR A 107 -14.30 -7.00 14.84
N ASP A 108 -15.03 -5.88 14.81
CA ASP A 108 -16.01 -5.49 15.84
C ASP A 108 -17.12 -6.56 16.00
N ASN A 109 -17.44 -7.27 14.91
CA ASN A 109 -18.44 -8.34 14.87
C ASN A 109 -17.86 -9.76 15.01
N PHE A 110 -16.57 -9.92 15.28
CA PHE A 110 -15.87 -11.21 15.33
C PHE A 110 -16.00 -12.08 14.06
N ASP A 111 -16.25 -11.45 12.89
CA ASP A 111 -16.29 -12.09 11.58
C ASP A 111 -14.95 -11.86 10.85
N TYR A 112 -14.05 -12.84 10.87
CA TYR A 112 -12.74 -12.73 10.22
C TYR A 112 -12.76 -13.12 8.74
N SER A 113 -13.92 -13.01 8.08
CA SER A 113 -14.09 -13.33 6.66
C SER A 113 -14.56 -12.11 5.86
N ILE A 114 -13.99 -11.95 4.66
CA ILE A 114 -14.44 -10.96 3.67
C ILE A 114 -14.89 -11.70 2.42
N LYS A 115 -16.16 -11.50 2.06
CA LYS A 115 -16.78 -12.05 0.87
C LYS A 115 -16.64 -11.10 -0.31
N GLU A 116 -16.85 -11.62 -1.51
CA GLU A 116 -16.89 -10.81 -2.73
C GLU A 116 -17.96 -9.69 -2.66
N SER A 117 -19.08 -9.93 -1.99
CA SER A 117 -20.12 -8.93 -1.74
C SER A 117 -19.62 -7.74 -0.92
N ASP A 118 -18.73 -7.96 0.05
CA ASP A 118 -18.23 -6.88 0.91
C ASP A 118 -17.43 -5.85 0.09
N PHE A 119 -16.66 -6.31 -0.91
CA PHE A 119 -15.96 -5.42 -1.84
C PHE A 119 -16.90 -4.65 -2.76
N SER A 120 -17.93 -5.32 -3.30
CA SER A 120 -18.91 -4.70 -4.18
C SER A 120 -19.73 -3.64 -3.44
N ASN A 121 -20.23 -3.97 -2.24
CA ASN A 121 -20.98 -3.06 -1.38
C ASN A 121 -20.13 -1.84 -1.02
N TYR A 122 -18.85 -2.05 -0.65
CA TYR A 122 -17.93 -0.94 -0.39
C TYR A 122 -17.80 0.01 -1.58
N MET A 123 -17.64 -0.51 -2.81
CA MET A 123 -17.57 0.32 -4.01
C MET A 123 -18.86 1.10 -4.28
N GLU A 124 -20.01 0.47 -4.04
CA GLU A 124 -21.33 1.09 -4.21
C GLU A 124 -21.52 2.24 -3.21
N THR A 125 -21.34 1.98 -1.92
CA THR A 125 -21.40 2.99 -0.86
C THR A 125 -20.43 4.15 -1.14
N LYS A 126 -19.20 3.86 -1.56
CA LYS A 126 -18.22 4.90 -1.92
C LYS A 126 -18.60 5.69 -3.17
N SER A 127 -19.28 5.07 -4.12
CA SER A 127 -19.83 5.76 -5.31
C SER A 127 -20.96 6.72 -4.93
N GLU A 128 -21.80 6.37 -3.96
CA GLU A 128 -22.87 7.23 -3.45
C GLU A 128 -22.31 8.43 -2.67
N GLN A 129 -21.29 8.19 -1.85
CA GLN A 129 -20.66 9.21 -1.01
C GLN A 129 -19.75 10.18 -1.78
N SER A 130 -19.26 9.80 -2.96
CA SER A 130 -18.27 10.59 -3.70
C SER A 130 -18.52 10.64 -5.20
N LYS A 131 -18.77 11.85 -5.72
CA LYS A 131 -18.85 12.11 -7.17
C LYS A 131 -17.59 11.68 -7.93
N VAL A 132 -16.41 11.74 -7.30
CA VAL A 132 -15.13 11.32 -7.93
C VAL A 132 -15.15 9.82 -8.23
N ILE A 133 -15.58 9.01 -7.26
CA ILE A 133 -15.68 7.56 -7.40
C ILE A 133 -16.88 7.19 -8.28
N GLN A 134 -18.00 7.88 -8.12
CA GLN A 134 -19.18 7.72 -8.96
C GLN A 134 -18.82 7.78 -10.45
N ASN A 135 -17.98 8.76 -10.82
CA ASN A 135 -17.53 9.02 -12.18
C ASN A 135 -16.43 8.07 -12.69
N TRP A 136 -15.92 7.15 -11.87
CA TRP A 136 -15.04 6.09 -12.39
C TRP A 136 -15.82 5.19 -13.34
N THR A 137 -15.17 4.78 -14.43
CA THR A 137 -15.77 3.82 -15.37
C THR A 137 -16.02 2.48 -14.67
N ALA A 138 -16.98 1.68 -15.15
CA ALA A 138 -17.27 0.36 -14.59
C ALA A 138 -16.02 -0.53 -14.53
N GLU A 139 -15.22 -0.51 -15.60
CA GLU A 139 -13.94 -1.22 -15.66
C GLU A 139 -12.89 -0.63 -14.67
N GLY A 140 -12.88 0.69 -14.48
CA GLY A 140 -12.04 1.35 -13.47
C GLY A 140 -12.38 0.89 -12.06
N LYS A 141 -13.67 0.85 -11.71
CA LYS A 141 -14.16 0.35 -10.42
C LYS A 141 -13.78 -1.12 -10.21
N ARG A 142 -14.02 -1.98 -11.20
CA ARG A 142 -13.65 -3.40 -11.16
C ARG A 142 -12.15 -3.58 -10.92
N ARG A 143 -11.30 -2.85 -11.67
CA ARG A 143 -9.85 -2.89 -11.49
C ARG A 143 -9.40 -2.35 -10.14
N MET A 144 -10.06 -1.34 -9.60
CA MET A 144 -9.73 -0.79 -8.28
C MET A 144 -10.00 -1.81 -7.17
N LEU A 145 -11.10 -2.57 -7.24
CA LEU A 145 -11.37 -3.66 -6.29
C LEU A 145 -10.32 -4.77 -6.37
N ILE A 146 -9.84 -5.11 -7.57
CA ILE A 146 -8.71 -6.04 -7.73
C ILE A 146 -7.46 -5.47 -7.03
N LYS A 147 -7.19 -4.17 -7.13
CA LYS A 147 -6.06 -3.54 -6.45
C LYS A 147 -6.17 -3.61 -4.93
N VAL A 148 -7.36 -3.33 -4.37
CA VAL A 148 -7.59 -3.48 -2.92
C VAL A 148 -7.24 -4.91 -2.48
N LYS A 149 -7.79 -5.92 -3.14
CA LYS A 149 -7.54 -7.33 -2.84
C LYS A 149 -6.05 -7.67 -2.92
N ASN A 150 -5.40 -7.27 -4.01
CA ASN A 150 -3.99 -7.59 -4.23
C ASN A 150 -3.10 -6.92 -3.18
N PHE A 151 -3.28 -5.61 -2.89
CA PHE A 151 -2.45 -4.93 -1.90
C PHE A 151 -2.61 -5.49 -0.49
N LEU A 152 -3.83 -5.83 -0.10
CA LEU A 152 -4.07 -6.43 1.21
C LEU A 152 -3.58 -7.88 1.27
N THR A 153 -3.63 -8.63 0.18
CA THR A 153 -3.07 -9.99 0.11
C THR A 153 -1.54 -9.97 0.14
N GLU A 154 -0.92 -9.15 -0.71
CA GLU A 154 0.54 -9.00 -0.78
C GLU A 154 1.11 -8.42 0.53
N GLY A 155 0.36 -7.52 1.18
CA GLY A 155 0.67 -6.96 2.49
C GLY A 155 0.43 -7.91 3.68
N GLY A 156 -0.16 -9.09 3.45
CA GLY A 156 -0.37 -10.10 4.50
C GLY A 156 -1.60 -9.86 5.40
N TYR A 157 -2.55 -9.02 4.96
CA TYR A 157 -3.80 -8.73 5.66
C TYR A 157 -4.96 -9.62 5.23
N LEU A 158 -4.90 -10.15 4.01
CA LEU A 158 -5.90 -11.06 3.48
C LEU A 158 -5.25 -12.34 2.97
N GLU A 159 -5.88 -13.47 3.26
CA GLU A 159 -5.53 -14.76 2.70
C GLU A 159 -6.72 -15.30 1.91
N LYS A 160 -6.50 -15.59 0.63
CA LYS A 160 -7.58 -16.11 -0.22
C LYS A 160 -7.99 -17.50 0.24
N ASN A 161 -9.29 -17.72 0.38
CA ASN A 161 -9.90 -19.02 0.66
C ASN A 161 -10.93 -19.37 -0.44
N LYS A 162 -11.69 -20.46 -0.26
CA LYS A 162 -12.67 -20.92 -1.27
C LYS A 162 -13.81 -19.92 -1.50
N ASP A 163 -14.22 -19.20 -0.45
CA ASP A 163 -15.45 -18.41 -0.42
C ASP A 163 -15.18 -16.88 -0.38
N GLY A 164 -13.92 -16.47 -0.46
CA GLY A 164 -13.49 -15.08 -0.35
C GLY A 164 -12.08 -14.97 0.23
N TYR A 165 -11.96 -14.19 1.32
CA TYR A 165 -10.70 -13.92 2.01
C TYR A 165 -10.86 -14.08 3.52
N LYS A 166 -9.83 -14.62 4.17
CA LYS A 166 -9.67 -14.61 5.61
C LYS A 166 -8.86 -13.37 6.00
N ILE A 167 -9.30 -12.65 7.02
CA ILE A 167 -8.58 -11.52 7.59
C ILE A 167 -7.44 -12.07 8.46
N LEU A 168 -6.23 -11.57 8.23
CA LEU A 168 -5.04 -11.89 9.01
C LEU A 168 -4.56 -10.65 9.75
N LYS A 169 -4.13 -10.84 11.00
CA LYS A 169 -3.42 -9.80 11.74
C LYS A 169 -1.94 -9.85 11.34
N PRO A 170 -1.35 -8.71 10.91
CA PRO A 170 0.06 -8.69 10.55
C PRO A 170 0.92 -8.94 11.80
N ILE A 171 2.01 -9.70 11.62
CA ILE A 171 3.08 -9.84 12.60
C ILE A 171 4.21 -8.94 12.13
N VAL A 172 4.60 -7.98 12.97
CA VAL A 172 5.50 -6.88 12.62
C VAL A 172 6.49 -6.65 13.76
N ASP A 173 7.73 -6.35 13.42
CA ASP A 173 8.74 -5.92 14.39
C ASP A 173 8.25 -4.70 15.19
N LEU A 174 8.42 -4.76 16.51
CA LEU A 174 8.08 -3.67 17.42
C LEU A 174 8.82 -2.38 17.05
N ALA A 175 10.08 -2.46 16.60
CA ALA A 175 10.86 -1.30 16.21
C ALA A 175 10.22 -0.53 15.03
N VAL A 176 9.54 -1.23 14.13
CA VAL A 176 8.79 -0.61 13.00
C VAL A 176 7.54 0.08 13.53
N ILE A 177 6.83 -0.57 14.46
CA ILE A 177 5.63 0.00 15.08
C ILE A 177 5.98 1.28 15.85
N ASP A 178 7.03 1.23 16.66
CA ASP A 178 7.46 2.35 17.48
C ASP A 178 7.95 3.52 16.61
N GLU A 179 8.69 3.26 15.53
CA GLU A 179 9.10 4.30 14.59
C GLU A 179 7.91 5.01 13.95
N ILE A 180 6.91 4.28 13.45
CA ILE A 180 5.70 4.90 12.86
C ILE A 180 4.91 5.63 13.94
N LYS A 181 4.88 5.08 15.15
CA LYS A 181 4.19 5.70 16.28
C LYS A 181 4.88 6.99 16.68
N GLU A 182 6.19 7.11 16.68
CA GLU A 182 6.90 8.31 17.15
C GLU A 182 7.03 9.36 16.04
N ASN A 183 7.43 8.93 14.85
CA ASN A 183 7.89 9.80 13.76
C ASN A 183 7.00 9.73 12.50
N GLY A 184 6.09 8.76 12.43
CA GLY A 184 5.19 8.54 11.30
C GLY A 184 3.74 8.98 11.54
N ASN A 185 2.84 8.42 10.73
CA ASN A 185 1.40 8.68 10.79
C ASN A 185 0.71 7.70 11.75
N LYS A 186 0.63 8.11 13.02
CA LYS A 186 -0.07 7.39 14.11
C LYS A 186 -1.51 6.96 13.76
N LYS A 187 -2.23 7.75 12.97
CA LYS A 187 -3.64 7.44 12.61
C LYS A 187 -3.72 6.24 11.68
N ILE A 188 -2.84 6.19 10.67
CA ILE A 188 -2.77 5.06 9.75
C ILE A 188 -2.27 3.81 10.47
N LEU A 189 -1.26 3.95 11.35
CA LEU A 189 -0.80 2.84 12.19
C LEU A 189 -1.94 2.21 12.99
N LYS A 190 -2.79 3.04 13.62
CA LYS A 190 -3.96 2.56 14.36
C LYS A 190 -4.93 1.78 13.48
N ILE A 191 -5.21 2.28 12.26
CA ILE A 191 -6.09 1.61 11.30
C ILE A 191 -5.52 0.26 10.85
N MET A 192 -4.20 0.17 10.73
CA MET A 192 -3.50 -1.06 10.34
C MET A 192 -3.53 -2.17 11.41
N PHE A 193 -4.00 -1.89 12.62
CA PHE A 193 -4.01 -2.82 13.76
C PHE A 193 -5.39 -3.06 14.38
N TYR A 194 -6.48 -2.76 13.65
CA TYR A 194 -7.81 -3.25 14.03
C TYR A 194 -7.80 -4.77 14.30
#